data_AF-A0A1V4HGV9-F1
#
_entry.id   AF-A0A1V4HGV9-F1
#
_cell.length_a   1.000
_cell.length_b   1.000
_cell.length_c   1.000
_cell.angle_alpha   90.00
_cell.angle_beta   90.00
_cell.angle_gamma   90.00
#
_symmetry.space_group_name_H-M   'P 1'
#
loop_
_entity.id
_entity.type
_entity.pdbx_description
1 polymer ?
#
loop_
_entity_poly.entity_id
_entity_poly.type
_entity_poly.pdbx_seq_one_letter_code
_entity_poly.pdbx_strand_id
1 'polypeptide(L)'
;MKNKISNYLNLIATVNAIILTIIFLFFNPYKQEEINLGHVISLTCLLILPSIVSLLFSLMNKKLLAIIAAIITLPLCLYFGVAKIPSVFNLYLLTPIFYLFGTKFRFFSEKV
;
A
#
# COMPACT_ATOMS: atom_id res chain seq x y z
N MET A 1 -3.06 19.76 12.84
CA MET A 1 -2.46 19.65 11.48
C MET A 1 -1.86 18.27 11.21
N LYS A 2 -1.10 17.68 12.14
CA LYS A 2 -0.44 16.37 11.98
C LYS A 2 -1.38 15.21 11.56
N ASN A 3 -2.60 15.15 12.12
CA ASN A 3 -3.58 14.13 11.72
C ASN A 3 -4.11 14.29 10.28
N LYS A 4 -4.20 15.53 9.78
CA LYS A 4 -4.61 15.76 8.37
C LYS A 4 -3.52 15.25 7.42
N ILE A 5 -2.25 15.58 7.70
CA ILE A 5 -1.10 15.11 6.91
C ILE A 5 -1.02 13.57 6.93
N SER A 6 -1.19 12.95 8.10
CA SER A 6 -1.25 11.49 8.25
C SER A 6 -2.32 10.86 7.34
N ASN A 7 -3.53 11.42 7.33
CA ASN A 7 -4.62 10.93 6.50
C ASN A 7 -4.34 11.11 5.01
N TYR A 8 -3.76 12.26 4.58
CA TYR A 8 -3.37 12.47 3.19
C TYR A 8 -2.30 11.47 2.73
N LEU A 9 -1.28 11.20 3.55
CA LEU A 9 -0.25 10.20 3.24
C LEU A 9 -0.83 8.80 3.08
N ASN A 10 -1.74 8.41 3.98
CA ASN A 10 -2.42 7.11 3.89
C ASN A 10 -3.33 7.03 2.66
N LEU A 11 -4.02 8.11 2.30
CA LEU A 11 -4.82 8.19 1.07
C LEU A 11 -3.94 8.00 -0.17
N ILE A 12 -2.82 8.73 -0.25
CA ILE A 12 -1.88 8.62 -1.37
C ILE A 12 -1.31 7.20 -1.46
N ALA A 13 -0.94 6.59 -0.32
CA ALA A 13 -0.46 5.20 -0.28
C ALA A 13 -1.50 4.22 -0.84
N THR A 14 -2.75 4.33 -0.39
CA THR A 14 -3.84 3.45 -0.84
C THR A 14 -4.15 3.63 -2.32
N VAL A 15 -4.23 4.87 -2.80
CA VAL A 15 -4.45 5.17 -4.22
C VAL A 15 -3.30 4.63 -5.08
N ASN A 16 -2.05 4.85 -4.66
CA ASN A 16 -0.85 4.31 -5.33
C ASN A 16 -0.91 2.78 -5.44
N ALA A 17 -1.21 2.09 -4.32
CA ALA A 17 -1.32 0.64 -4.30
C ALA A 17 -2.40 0.11 -5.25
N ILE A 18 -3.58 0.75 -5.27
CA ILE A 18 -4.69 0.34 -6.15
C ILE A 18 -4.32 0.55 -7.62
N ILE A 19 -3.86 1.75 -7.98
CA ILE A 19 -3.52 2.08 -9.38
C ILE A 19 -2.43 1.16 -9.89
N LEU A 20 -1.33 1.00 -9.14
CA LEU A 20 -0.24 0.11 -9.54
C LEU A 20 -0.70 -1.34 -9.67
N THR A 21 -1.61 -1.81 -8.82
CA THR A 21 -2.12 -3.19 -8.88
C THR A 21 -3.01 -3.42 -10.09
N ILE A 22 -3.84 -2.44 -10.47
CA ILE A 22 -4.61 -2.48 -11.72
C ILE A 22 -3.66 -2.50 -12.93
N ILE A 23 -2.67 -1.61 -12.95
CA ILE A 23 -1.66 -1.57 -14.02
C ILE A 23 -0.90 -2.91 -14.10
N PHE A 24 -0.52 -3.47 -12.95
CA PHE A 24 0.21 -4.73 -12.88
C PHE A 24 -0.63 -5.92 -13.40
N LEU A 25 -1.91 -5.96 -13.08
CA LEU A 25 -2.78 -7.08 -13.47
C LEU A 25 -3.16 -7.04 -14.95
N PHE A 26 -3.52 -5.86 -15.46
CA PHE A 26 -4.16 -5.71 -16.75
C PHE A 26 -3.28 -5.07 -17.83
N PHE A 27 -2.29 -4.26 -17.44
CA PHE A 27 -1.48 -3.46 -18.36
C PHE A 27 0.03 -3.73 -18.23
N ASN A 28 0.43 -4.83 -17.59
CA ASN A 28 1.83 -5.17 -17.41
C ASN A 28 2.44 -5.69 -18.74
N PRO A 29 3.38 -4.97 -19.37
CA PRO A 29 4.00 -5.38 -20.63
C PRO A 29 4.93 -6.59 -20.47
N TYR A 30 5.34 -6.91 -19.24
CA TYR A 30 6.19 -8.05 -18.92
C TYR A 30 5.39 -9.35 -18.69
N LYS A 31 4.10 -9.35 -19.05
CA LYS A 31 3.22 -10.47 -18.83
C LYS A 31 3.29 -11.40 -20.03
N GLN A 32 3.78 -12.63 -19.81
CA GLN A 32 3.89 -13.66 -20.83
C GLN A 32 2.70 -14.65 -20.81
N GLU A 33 1.97 -14.70 -19.69
CA GLU A 33 0.86 -15.63 -19.46
C GLU A 33 -0.46 -14.89 -19.27
N GLU A 34 -1.60 -15.53 -19.55
CA GLU A 34 -2.92 -14.94 -19.35
C GLU A 34 -3.21 -14.56 -17.89
N ILE A 35 -4.24 -13.74 -17.64
CA ILE A 35 -4.66 -13.39 -16.27
C ILE A 35 -5.11 -14.68 -15.55
N ASN A 36 -4.29 -15.16 -14.63
CA ASN A 36 -4.69 -16.21 -13.69
C ASN A 36 -5.53 -15.62 -12.55
N LEU A 37 -6.71 -16.19 -12.31
CA LEU A 37 -7.60 -15.81 -11.21
C LEU A 37 -6.89 -15.83 -9.84
N GLY A 38 -6.00 -16.81 -9.62
CA GLY A 38 -5.19 -16.91 -8.41
C GLY A 38 -4.34 -15.67 -8.17
N HIS A 39 -3.69 -15.12 -9.22
CA HIS A 39 -2.91 -13.88 -9.10
C HIS A 39 -3.78 -12.68 -8.75
N VAL A 40 -4.98 -12.58 -9.35
CA VAL A 40 -5.95 -11.51 -9.03
C VAL A 40 -6.36 -11.59 -7.56
N ILE A 41 -6.70 -12.78 -7.08
CA ILE A 41 -7.10 -13.00 -5.68
C ILE A 41 -5.94 -12.66 -4.74
N SER A 42 -4.73 -13.15 -4.99
CA SER A 42 -3.56 -12.88 -4.14
C SER A 42 -3.26 -11.39 -4.03
N LEU A 43 -3.24 -10.65 -5.16
CA LEU A 43 -2.98 -9.22 -5.15
C LEU A 43 -4.11 -8.42 -4.50
N THR A 44 -5.35 -8.85 -4.68
CA THR A 44 -6.48 -8.22 -4.01
C THR A 44 -6.39 -8.41 -2.50
N CYS A 45 -6.13 -9.63 -2.03
CA CYS A 45 -6.11 -9.95 -0.61
C CYS A 45 -4.89 -9.40 0.14
N LEU A 46 -3.75 -9.28 -0.53
CA LEU A 46 -2.48 -8.94 0.14
C LEU A 46 -1.99 -7.51 -0.15
N LEU A 47 -2.53 -6.84 -1.17
CA LEU A 47 -2.22 -5.44 -1.50
C LEU A 47 -3.43 -4.54 -1.35
N ILE A 48 -4.51 -4.80 -2.09
CA ILE A 48 -5.67 -3.89 -2.15
C ILE A 48 -6.44 -3.86 -0.83
N LEU A 49 -6.88 -5.03 -0.32
CA LEU A 49 -7.66 -5.13 0.91
C LEU A 49 -6.93 -4.52 2.12
N PRO A 50 -5.67 -4.88 2.41
CA PRO A 50 -4.94 -4.26 3.50
C PRO A 50 -4.77 -2.75 3.31
N SER A 51 -4.59 -2.27 2.07
CA SER A 51 -4.47 -0.84 1.79
C SER A 51 -5.75 -0.06 2.08
N ILE A 52 -6.92 -0.64 1.78
CA ILE A 52 -8.22 -0.06 2.11
C ILE A 52 -8.44 -0.10 3.63
N VAL A 53 -8.15 -1.24 4.27
CA VAL A 53 -8.21 -1.44 5.72
C VAL A 53 -7.36 -0.39 6.44
N SER A 54 -6.12 -0.17 6.00
CA SER A 54 -5.22 0.85 6.56
C SER A 54 -5.82 2.26 6.48
N LEU A 55 -6.41 2.61 5.35
CA LEU A 55 -7.08 3.90 5.16
C LEU A 55 -8.28 4.07 6.11
N LEU A 56 -9.18 3.08 6.16
CA LEU A 56 -10.36 3.13 7.02
C LEU A 56 -9.98 3.26 8.50
N PHE A 57 -9.03 2.44 8.96
CA PHE A 57 -8.57 2.51 10.35
C PHE A 57 -7.75 3.76 10.66
N SER A 58 -7.08 4.34 9.66
CA SER A 58 -6.53 5.69 9.77
C SER A 58 -7.63 6.72 9.98
N LEU A 59 -8.78 6.63 9.32
CA LEU A 59 -9.87 7.58 9.58
C LEU A 59 -10.47 7.39 10.98
N MET A 60 -10.47 6.16 11.50
CA MET A 60 -11.03 5.79 12.81
C MET A 60 -10.07 5.95 14.01
N ASN A 61 -8.87 6.50 13.83
CA ASN A 61 -7.82 6.59 14.87
C ASN A 61 -7.34 5.23 15.43
N LYS A 62 -7.50 4.12 14.70
CA LYS A 62 -7.07 2.78 15.16
C LYS A 62 -5.67 2.43 14.64
N LYS A 63 -4.66 2.95 15.32
CA LYS A 63 -3.22 2.87 14.93
C LYS A 63 -2.70 1.45 14.71
N LEU A 64 -3.08 0.51 15.58
CA LEU A 64 -2.56 -0.86 15.53
C LEU A 64 -2.92 -1.57 14.22
N LEU A 65 -4.14 -1.36 13.73
CA LEU A 65 -4.60 -1.98 12.48
C LEU A 65 -3.94 -1.39 11.23
N ALA A 66 -3.65 -0.08 11.23
CA ALA A 66 -2.88 0.55 10.14
C ALA A 66 -1.46 -0.01 10.06
N ILE A 67 -0.81 -0.27 11.21
CA ILE A 67 0.53 -0.88 11.26
C ILE A 67 0.47 -2.33 10.77
N ILE A 68 -0.52 -3.12 11.19
CA ILE A 68 -0.70 -4.50 10.73
C ILE A 68 -0.86 -4.54 9.20
N ALA A 69 -1.69 -3.66 8.63
CA ALA A 69 -1.86 -3.56 7.19
C ALA A 69 -0.56 -3.20 6.46
N ALA A 70 0.25 -2.30 7.02
CA ALA A 70 1.56 -1.96 6.46
C ALA A 70 2.52 -3.16 6.48
N ILE A 71 2.53 -3.94 7.58
CA ILE A 71 3.36 -5.15 7.69
C ILE A 71 2.92 -6.21 6.68
N ILE A 72 1.60 -6.41 6.50
CA ILE A 72 1.06 -7.39 5.54
C ILE A 72 1.43 -7.03 4.10
N THR A 73 1.40 -5.74 3.75
CA THR A 73 1.67 -5.26 2.38
C THR A 73 3.17 -5.19 2.05
N LEU A 74 4.02 -5.08 3.06
CA LEU A 74 5.46 -4.84 2.91
C LEU A 74 6.17 -5.90 2.04
N PRO A 75 6.01 -7.22 2.23
CA PRO A 75 6.72 -8.22 1.45
C PRO A 75 6.44 -8.11 -0.05
N LEU A 76 5.17 -7.91 -0.42
CA LEU A 76 4.77 -7.74 -1.83
C LEU A 76 5.25 -6.42 -2.42
N CYS A 77 5.18 -5.33 -1.64
CA CYS A 77 5.68 -4.04 -2.11
C CYS A 77 7.19 -4.08 -2.37
N LEU A 78 7.95 -4.78 -1.52
CA LEU A 78 9.39 -5.00 -1.72
C LEU A 78 9.65 -5.90 -2.93
N TYR A 79 8.89 -6.99 -3.07
CA TYR A 79 9.00 -7.87 -4.23
C TYR A 79 8.77 -7.12 -5.55
N PHE A 80 7.65 -6.40 -5.68
CA PHE A 80 7.37 -5.63 -6.90
C PHE A 80 8.30 -4.43 -7.09
N GLY A 81 8.73 -3.83 -5.98
CA GLY A 81 9.54 -2.62 -5.99
C GLY A 81 11.03 -2.84 -6.27
N VAL A 82 11.57 -4.00 -5.88
CA VAL A 82 13.01 -4.31 -5.94
C VAL A 82 13.31 -5.47 -6.89
N ALA A 83 12.51 -6.53 -6.85
CA ALA A 83 12.84 -7.78 -7.56
C ALA A 83 12.49 -7.74 -9.05
N LYS A 84 11.62 -6.82 -9.48
CA LYS A 84 11.35 -6.59 -10.91
C LYS A 84 12.32 -5.58 -11.51
N ILE A 85 12.60 -5.75 -12.81
CA ILE A 85 13.37 -4.83 -13.66
C ILE A 85 12.93 -3.38 -13.37
N PRO A 86 13.86 -2.40 -13.27
CA PRO A 86 13.53 -0.99 -13.04
C PRO A 86 12.39 -0.53 -13.95
N SER A 87 11.23 -0.25 -13.34
CA SER A 87 9.99 0.02 -14.06
C SER A 87 9.07 0.88 -13.20
N VAL A 88 7.89 1.19 -13.72
CA VAL A 88 6.83 1.88 -12.97
C VAL A 88 6.47 1.15 -11.66
N PHE A 89 6.71 -0.16 -11.58
CA PHE A 89 6.42 -0.96 -10.37
C PHE A 89 7.38 -0.68 -9.21
N ASN A 90 8.50 -0.02 -9.43
CA ASN A 90 9.36 0.48 -8.34
C ASN A 90 8.61 1.45 -7.41
N LEU A 91 7.55 2.11 -7.92
CA LEU A 91 6.65 2.96 -7.13
C LEU A 91 5.89 2.20 -6.04
N TYR A 92 5.86 0.85 -6.06
CA TYR A 92 5.33 0.08 -4.93
C TYR A 92 6.09 0.33 -3.63
N LEU A 93 7.36 0.75 -3.69
CA LEU A 93 8.14 1.11 -2.49
C LEU A 93 7.57 2.34 -1.77
N LEU A 94 6.87 3.23 -2.48
CA LEU A 94 6.28 4.41 -1.88
C LEU A 94 5.11 4.06 -0.93
N THR A 95 4.38 2.97 -1.22
CA THR A 95 3.23 2.54 -0.41
C THR A 95 3.60 2.29 1.07
N PRO A 96 4.55 1.38 1.40
CA PRO A 96 4.93 1.15 2.80
C PRO A 96 5.63 2.36 3.41
N ILE A 97 6.39 3.15 2.63
CA ILE A 97 7.01 4.40 3.10
C ILE A 97 5.93 5.36 3.60
N PHE A 98 4.92 5.64 2.77
CA PHE A 98 3.83 6.54 3.15
C PHE A 98 3.01 6.02 4.32
N TYR A 99 2.77 4.70 4.43
CA TYR A 99 2.13 4.13 5.61
C TYR A 99 2.96 4.34 6.89
N LEU A 100 4.27 4.11 6.85
CA LEU A 100 5.16 4.29 8.02
C LEU A 100 5.27 5.77 8.42
N PHE A 101 5.42 6.68 7.45
CA PHE A 101 5.46 8.11 7.75
C PHE A 101 4.09 8.62 8.24
N GLY A 102 3.00 8.21 7.59
CA GLY A 102 1.63 8.55 7.98
C GLY A 102 1.33 8.13 9.42
N THR A 103 1.72 6.91 9.80
CA THR A 103 1.55 6.41 11.18
C THR A 103 2.48 7.10 12.19
N LYS A 104 3.74 7.39 11.83
CA LYS A 104 4.72 8.09 12.70
C LYS A 104 4.27 9.50 13.08
N PHE A 105 3.78 10.31 12.12
CA PHE A 105 3.28 11.67 12.41
C PHE A 105 2.12 11.67 13.41
N ARG A 106 1.35 10.59 13.47
CA ARG A 106 0.22 10.43 14.38
C ARG A 106 0.63 9.91 15.76
N PHE A 107 1.69 9.10 15.86
CA PHE A 107 2.19 8.62 17.15
C PHE A 107 2.67 9.78 18.04
N PHE A 108 3.37 10.75 17.45
CA PHE A 108 3.82 11.96 18.17
C PHE A 108 2.71 13.00 18.41
N SER A 109 1.55 12.89 17.74
CA SER A 109 0.46 13.85 17.92
C SER A 109 -0.50 13.49 19.05
N GLU A 110 -0.48 12.27 19.57
CA GLU A 110 -1.31 11.85 20.72
C GLU A 110 -0.56 11.87 22.05
N LYS A 111 0.76 12.13 22.03
CA LYS A 111 1.60 12.26 23.23
C LYS A 111 1.80 13.73 23.66
N VAL A 112 1.12 14.67 23.00
CA VAL A 112 1.08 16.11 23.32
C VAL A 112 -0.37 16.49 23.48
#